data_AF-A0A243RPW0-F1
#
_entry.id   AF-A0A243RPW0-F1
#
_cell.length_a   1.000
_cell.length_b   1.000
_cell.length_c   1.000
_cell.angle_alpha   90.00
_cell.angle_beta   90.00
_cell.angle_gamma   90.00
#
_symmetry.space_group_name_H-M   'P 1'
#
loop_
_entity.id
_entity.type
_entity.pdbx_description
1 polymer ?
#
loop_
_entity_poly.entity_id
_entity_poly.type
_entity_poly.pdbx_seq_one_letter_code
_entity_poly.pdbx_strand_id
1 'polypeptide(L)'
;MTAHDVARLLPGIPVLRGLCRSMAVLEAILSPEWSSRHHSFDAGWGPGEEMASMRNGSGDEYSIVFSTAGAYIRGFDHEAVMSPYGNDGPWQGVLDSVPELFRHCVEGPAFCDGDGMPVVTACLWRETGDDRWRVGEIDTMKDLAEDLATSRYPSDVG
;
A
#
# COMPACT_ATOMS: atom_id res chain seq x y z
N MET A 1 -11.42 5.37 7.01
CA MET A 1 -10.52 4.64 7.93
C MET A 1 -9.09 5.02 7.55
N THR A 2 -8.22 5.35 8.50
CA THR A 2 -6.84 5.79 8.22
C THR A 2 -5.86 4.61 8.23
N ALA A 3 -4.66 4.79 7.67
CA ALA A 3 -3.59 3.78 7.77
C ALA A 3 -3.21 3.45 9.23
N HIS A 4 -3.35 4.43 10.14
CA HIS A 4 -3.14 4.22 11.58
C HIS A 4 -4.27 3.41 12.24
N ASP A 5 -5.50 3.50 11.74
CA ASP A 5 -6.60 2.63 12.18
C ASP A 5 -6.34 1.19 11.70
N VAL A 6 -5.94 1.02 10.44
CA VAL A 6 -5.58 -0.29 9.87
C VAL A 6 -4.42 -0.93 10.64
N ALA A 7 -3.36 -0.20 10.92
CA ALA A 7 -2.19 -0.68 11.67
C ALA A 7 -2.55 -1.28 13.05
N ARG A 8 -3.57 -0.70 13.73
CA ARG A 8 -4.06 -1.17 15.03
C ARG A 8 -4.92 -2.42 14.93
N LEU A 9 -5.56 -2.65 13.79
CA LEU A 9 -6.43 -3.81 13.54
C LEU A 9 -5.69 -4.99 12.91
N LEU A 10 -4.57 -4.75 12.23
CA LEU A 10 -3.81 -5.79 11.57
C LEU A 10 -3.20 -6.76 12.59
N PRO A 11 -3.34 -8.08 12.37
CA PRO A 11 -2.71 -9.08 13.24
C PRO A 11 -1.20 -9.13 12.98
N GLY A 12 -0.49 -9.96 13.77
CA GLY A 12 0.92 -10.25 13.51
C GLY A 12 1.18 -10.89 12.14
N ILE A 13 2.41 -10.76 11.65
CA ILE A 13 2.83 -11.20 10.30
C ILE A 13 2.41 -12.64 9.97
N PRO A 14 2.62 -13.66 10.84
CA PRO A 14 2.27 -15.03 10.49
C PRO A 14 0.76 -15.23 10.31
N VAL A 15 -0.05 -14.56 11.12
CA VAL A 15 -1.52 -14.63 11.04
C VAL A 15 -2.00 -13.90 9.79
N LEU A 16 -1.50 -12.70 9.52
CA LEU A 16 -1.84 -11.95 8.31
C LEU A 16 -1.54 -12.76 7.05
N ARG A 17 -0.34 -13.36 6.98
CA ARG A 17 0.08 -14.22 5.87
C ARG A 17 -0.86 -15.41 5.68
N GLY A 18 -1.27 -16.06 6.77
CA GLY A 18 -2.25 -17.15 6.75
C GLY A 18 -3.60 -16.72 6.19
N LEU A 19 -4.11 -15.57 6.64
CA LEU A 19 -5.37 -15.00 6.16
C LEU A 19 -5.32 -14.65 4.67
N CYS A 20 -4.23 -14.03 4.20
CA CYS A 20 -4.04 -13.73 2.78
C CYS A 20 -4.05 -15.00 1.92
N ARG A 21 -3.39 -16.07 2.37
CA ARG A 21 -3.43 -17.37 1.70
C ARG A 21 -4.84 -17.95 1.64
N SER A 22 -5.56 -17.91 2.75
CA SER A 22 -6.96 -18.38 2.79
C SER A 22 -7.84 -17.60 1.81
N MET A 23 -7.71 -16.27 1.76
CA MET A 23 -8.46 -15.44 0.81
C MET A 23 -8.15 -15.79 -0.65
N ALA A 24 -6.87 -15.94 -1.01
CA ALA A 24 -6.48 -16.30 -2.36
C ALA A 24 -6.97 -17.71 -2.77
N VAL A 25 -7.01 -18.67 -1.84
CA VAL A 25 -7.57 -20.00 -2.10
C VAL A 25 -9.09 -19.93 -2.30
N LEU A 26 -9.79 -19.15 -1.48
CA LEU A 26 -11.24 -18.95 -1.63
C LEU A 26 -11.57 -18.30 -2.99
N GLU A 27 -10.83 -17.27 -3.39
CA GLU A 27 -10.95 -16.65 -4.72
C GLU A 27 -10.72 -17.67 -5.84
N ALA A 28 -9.70 -18.52 -5.72
CA ALA A 28 -9.41 -19.53 -6.75
C ALA A 28 -10.50 -20.61 -6.88
N ILE A 29 -11.22 -20.89 -5.78
CA ILE A 29 -12.36 -21.82 -5.78
C ILE A 29 -13.62 -21.16 -6.38
N LEU A 30 -13.91 -19.92 -5.99
CA LEU A 30 -15.14 -19.21 -6.37
C LEU A 30 -15.07 -18.60 -7.78
N SER A 31 -13.87 -18.20 -8.20
CA SER A 31 -13.58 -17.54 -9.47
C SER A 31 -12.48 -18.31 -10.22
N PRO A 32 -12.85 -19.39 -10.95
CA PRO A 32 -11.87 -20.23 -11.65
C PRO A 32 -11.02 -19.42 -12.66
N GLU A 33 -11.65 -18.52 -13.40
CA GLU A 33 -10.97 -17.58 -14.29
C GLU A 33 -10.07 -16.61 -13.51
N TRP A 34 -8.77 -16.62 -13.83
CA TRP A 34 -7.76 -15.80 -13.16
C TRP A 34 -8.09 -14.30 -13.18
N SER A 35 -8.57 -13.79 -14.32
CA SER A 35 -8.91 -12.37 -14.49
C SER A 35 -10.04 -11.87 -13.59
N SER A 36 -10.84 -12.77 -13.02
CA SER A 36 -11.97 -12.44 -12.17
C SER A 36 -11.62 -12.43 -10.69
N ARG A 37 -10.41 -12.86 -10.32
CA ARG A 37 -9.97 -12.95 -8.93
C ARG A 37 -9.53 -11.60 -8.41
N HIS A 38 -10.04 -11.23 -7.25
CA HIS A 38 -9.65 -9.98 -6.61
C HIS A 38 -8.37 -10.16 -5.80
N HIS A 39 -8.29 -11.24 -5.02
CA HIS A 39 -7.12 -11.55 -4.19
C HIS A 39 -6.25 -12.64 -4.80
N SER A 40 -4.94 -12.49 -4.67
CA SER A 40 -3.94 -13.47 -5.11
C SER A 40 -2.84 -13.63 -4.08
N PHE A 41 -2.17 -14.78 -4.10
CA PHE A 41 -1.01 -15.08 -3.26
C PHE A 41 0.04 -15.81 -4.09
N ASP A 42 1.21 -15.21 -4.24
CA ASP A 42 2.37 -15.80 -4.89
C ASP A 42 3.42 -16.20 -3.84
N ALA A 43 3.58 -17.50 -3.64
CA ALA A 43 4.56 -18.06 -2.70
C ALA A 43 6.00 -18.09 -3.26
N GLY A 44 6.16 -17.81 -4.55
CA GLY A 44 7.46 -17.78 -5.24
C GLY A 44 7.79 -16.40 -5.81
N TRP A 45 7.25 -15.34 -5.21
CA TRP A 45 7.38 -13.96 -5.68
C TRP A 45 8.84 -13.54 -5.87
N GLY A 46 9.69 -13.89 -4.91
CA GLY A 46 11.12 -13.59 -4.96
C GLY A 46 11.93 -14.53 -4.07
N PRO A 47 13.27 -14.42 -4.06
CA PRO A 47 14.13 -15.24 -3.20
C PRO A 47 13.80 -15.04 -1.71
N GLY A 48 13.09 -16.01 -1.12
CA GLY A 48 12.65 -15.94 0.28
C GLY A 48 11.49 -14.97 0.52
N GLU A 49 10.81 -14.55 -0.54
CA GLU A 49 9.69 -13.60 -0.48
C GLU A 49 8.41 -14.20 -1.02
N GLU A 50 7.31 -13.84 -0.38
CA GLU A 50 5.95 -14.19 -0.77
C GLU A 50 5.16 -12.89 -0.90
N MET A 51 4.24 -12.81 -1.86
CA MET A 51 3.42 -11.63 -2.06
C MET A 51 1.93 -11.98 -2.03
N ALA A 52 1.18 -11.29 -1.17
CA ALA A 52 -0.26 -11.20 -1.31
C ALA A 52 -0.63 -9.91 -2.06
N SER A 53 -1.66 -9.96 -2.89
CA SER A 53 -2.15 -8.78 -3.58
C SER A 53 -3.67 -8.78 -3.71
N MET A 54 -4.23 -7.58 -3.85
CA MET A 54 -5.61 -7.37 -4.25
C MET A 54 -5.69 -6.29 -5.32
N ARG A 55 -6.57 -6.49 -6.29
CA ARG A 55 -7.02 -5.44 -7.22
C ARG A 55 -8.53 -5.54 -7.36
N ASN A 56 -9.23 -4.41 -7.24
CA ASN A 56 -10.69 -4.40 -7.33
C ASN A 56 -11.23 -4.20 -8.75
N GLY A 57 -10.33 -4.08 -9.74
CA GLY A 57 -10.68 -3.82 -11.14
C GLY A 57 -11.19 -2.41 -11.43
N SER A 58 -11.23 -1.54 -10.42
CA SER A 58 -11.71 -0.15 -10.50
C SER A 58 -10.67 0.88 -10.04
N GLY A 59 -9.41 0.46 -9.88
CA GLY A 59 -8.29 1.36 -9.57
C GLY A 59 -7.65 1.13 -8.20
N ASP A 60 -8.37 0.54 -7.24
CA ASP A 60 -7.81 0.31 -5.91
C ASP A 60 -7.04 -1.00 -5.87
N GLU A 61 -5.89 -0.97 -5.21
CA GLU A 61 -5.06 -2.14 -5.03
C GLU A 61 -4.26 -2.10 -3.73
N TYR A 62 -3.88 -3.29 -3.26
CA TYR A 62 -2.84 -3.41 -2.27
C TYR A 62 -1.88 -4.53 -2.63
N SER A 63 -0.67 -4.43 -2.11
CA SER A 63 0.32 -5.51 -2.07
C SER A 63 0.89 -5.66 -0.66
N ILE A 64 1.18 -6.89 -0.29
CA ILE A 64 1.85 -7.25 0.96
C ILE A 64 3.01 -8.17 0.63
N VAL A 65 4.24 -7.70 0.86
CA VAL A 65 5.45 -8.51 0.70
C VAL A 65 5.83 -9.06 2.07
N PHE A 66 5.98 -10.38 2.14
CA PHE A 66 6.44 -11.10 3.32
C PHE A 66 7.84 -11.62 3.08
N SER A 67 8.76 -11.38 4.01
CA SER A 67 10.14 -11.88 3.95
C SER A 67 10.63 -12.33 5.34
N THR A 68 11.90 -12.70 5.43
CA THR A 68 12.56 -12.99 6.72
C THR A 68 12.80 -11.72 7.54
N ALA A 69 12.90 -10.56 6.89
CA ALA A 69 13.09 -9.27 7.54
C ALA A 69 11.79 -8.71 8.14
N GLY A 70 10.63 -9.11 7.61
CA GLY A 70 9.34 -8.74 8.14
C GLY A 70 8.25 -8.73 7.07
N ALA A 71 7.39 -7.72 7.11
CA ALA A 71 6.36 -7.50 6.11
C ALA A 71 6.22 -6.01 5.75
N TYR A 72 6.00 -5.76 4.47
CA TYR A 72 5.72 -4.45 3.90
C TYR A 72 4.33 -4.47 3.26
N ILE A 73 3.54 -3.43 3.49
CA ILE A 73 2.20 -3.24 2.94
C ILE A 73 2.17 -1.93 2.18
N ARG A 74 1.77 -1.98 0.92
CA ARG A 74 1.45 -0.82 0.10
C ARG A 74 -0.04 -0.87 -0.24
N GLY A 75 -0.76 0.20 0.09
CA GLY A 75 -2.13 0.44 -0.31
C GLY A 75 -2.21 1.59 -1.30
N PHE A 76 -3.13 1.47 -2.24
CA PHE A 76 -3.45 2.50 -3.21
C PHE A 76 -4.98 2.61 -3.34
N ASP A 77 -5.45 3.84 -3.19
CA ASP A 77 -6.84 4.25 -3.35
C ASP A 77 -6.83 5.32 -4.44
N HIS A 78 -7.46 5.03 -5.57
CA HIS A 78 -7.37 5.88 -6.74
C HIS A 78 -8.09 7.23 -6.57
N GLU A 79 -9.04 7.31 -5.63
CA GLU A 79 -9.82 8.53 -5.33
C GLU A 79 -9.21 9.33 -4.18
N ALA A 80 -8.18 8.81 -3.51
CA ALA A 80 -7.57 9.51 -2.39
C ALA A 80 -6.88 10.80 -2.84
N VAL A 81 -7.04 11.87 -2.06
CA VAL A 81 -6.32 13.15 -2.24
C VAL A 81 -4.81 12.95 -2.27
N MET A 82 -4.31 11.94 -1.54
CA MET A 82 -2.89 11.57 -1.48
C MET A 82 -2.39 10.81 -2.72
N SER A 83 -3.25 10.59 -3.72
CA SER A 83 -2.89 9.87 -4.94
C SER A 83 -1.76 10.60 -5.69
N PRO A 84 -0.66 9.93 -6.07
CA PRO A 84 0.40 10.54 -6.85
C PRO A 84 -0.07 11.06 -8.20
N TYR A 85 -1.21 10.61 -8.72
CA TYR A 85 -1.76 11.10 -9.99
C TYR A 85 -2.48 12.45 -9.88
N GLY A 86 -2.81 12.86 -8.65
CA GLY A 86 -3.32 14.20 -8.35
C GLY A 86 -2.24 15.17 -7.87
N ASN A 87 -0.98 14.73 -7.76
CA ASN A 87 0.12 15.46 -7.12
C ASN A 87 1.41 15.32 -7.95
N ASP A 88 2.47 16.06 -7.59
CA ASP A 88 3.79 15.94 -8.24
C ASP A 88 4.61 14.74 -7.70
N GLY A 89 3.95 13.60 -7.51
CA GLY A 89 4.55 12.37 -6.98
C GLY A 89 3.88 11.84 -5.70
N PRO A 90 4.49 10.83 -5.04
CA PRO A 90 3.93 10.25 -3.82
C PRO A 90 3.80 11.31 -2.73
N TRP A 91 2.69 11.28 -1.99
CA TRP A 91 2.44 12.23 -0.92
C TRP A 91 3.54 12.22 0.14
N GLN A 92 3.96 13.40 0.58
CA GLN A 92 5.05 13.56 1.54
C GLN A 92 4.76 12.80 2.84
N GLY A 93 5.76 12.08 3.36
CA GLY A 93 5.62 11.28 4.58
C GLY A 93 5.08 9.86 4.37
N VAL A 94 4.39 9.56 3.26
CA VAL A 94 3.88 8.20 3.01
C VAL A 94 5.02 7.18 2.91
N LEU A 95 6.11 7.54 2.25
CA LEU A 95 7.25 6.65 1.99
C LEU A 95 8.54 7.05 2.72
N ASP A 96 8.59 8.24 3.30
CA ASP A 96 9.83 8.88 3.80
C ASP A 96 10.49 8.09 4.93
N SER A 97 9.68 7.39 5.74
CA SER A 97 10.14 6.63 6.90
C SER A 97 10.27 5.13 6.66
N VAL A 98 10.12 4.67 5.41
CA VAL A 98 10.23 3.24 5.07
C VAL A 98 11.68 2.78 5.32
N PRO A 99 11.91 1.75 6.14
CA PRO A 99 13.25 1.23 6.40
C PRO A 99 13.96 0.74 5.14
N GLU A 100 15.29 0.87 5.11
CA GLU A 100 16.14 0.49 3.97
C GLU A 100 15.88 -0.96 3.50
N LEU A 101 15.63 -1.87 4.43
CA LEU A 101 15.33 -3.28 4.12
C LEU A 101 14.06 -3.49 3.28
N PHE A 102 13.14 -2.51 3.24
CA PHE A 102 11.95 -2.52 2.39
C PHE A 102 12.03 -1.56 1.20
N ARG A 103 13.16 -0.87 0.97
CA ARG A 103 13.28 0.09 -0.15
C ARG A 103 12.99 -0.52 -1.51
N HIS A 104 13.40 -1.77 -1.73
CA HIS A 104 13.08 -2.50 -2.96
C HIS A 104 11.56 -2.71 -3.18
N CYS A 105 10.74 -2.70 -2.11
CA CYS A 105 9.28 -2.74 -2.21
C CYS A 105 8.66 -1.37 -2.58
N VAL A 106 9.44 -0.30 -2.51
CA VAL A 106 9.02 1.06 -2.90
C VAL A 106 9.46 1.35 -4.32
N GLU A 107 10.70 1.02 -4.65
CA GLU A 107 11.35 1.36 -5.92
C GLU A 107 11.21 0.26 -6.97
N GLY A 108 10.78 -0.94 -6.56
CA GLY A 108 10.64 -2.08 -7.44
C GLY A 108 9.55 -1.86 -8.49
N PRO A 109 9.77 -2.27 -9.75
CA PRO A 109 8.84 -2.02 -10.87
C PRO A 109 7.47 -2.67 -10.68
N ALA A 110 7.33 -3.64 -9.77
CA ALA A 110 6.05 -4.25 -9.41
C ALA A 110 5.13 -3.32 -8.60
N PHE A 111 5.66 -2.25 -8.02
CA PHE A 111 4.95 -1.30 -7.16
C PHE A 111 4.91 0.11 -7.74
N CYS A 112 5.51 0.29 -8.92
CA CYS A 112 5.48 1.50 -9.71
C CYS A 112 4.67 1.30 -10.99
N ASP A 113 4.25 2.41 -11.61
CA ASP A 113 3.72 2.37 -12.97
C ASP A 113 4.82 2.32 -14.05
N GLY A 114 4.42 2.44 -15.32
CA GLY A 114 5.32 2.34 -16.46
C GLY A 114 6.40 3.42 -16.52
N ASP A 115 6.21 4.56 -15.84
CA ASP A 115 7.17 5.66 -15.77
C ASP A 115 8.02 5.61 -14.49
N GLY A 116 7.81 4.59 -13.64
CA GLY A 116 8.52 4.41 -12.38
C GLY A 116 7.90 5.18 -11.21
N MET A 117 6.70 5.76 -11.35
CA MET A 117 6.00 6.44 -10.27
C MET A 117 5.49 5.43 -9.24
N PRO A 118 5.86 5.53 -7.95
CA PRO A 118 5.31 4.66 -6.91
C PRO A 118 3.80 4.86 -6.78
N VAL A 119 3.03 3.80 -6.96
CA VAL A 119 1.57 3.88 -7.00
C VAL A 119 1.03 3.76 -5.57
N VAL A 120 1.11 4.78 -4.71
CA VAL A 120 0.84 4.57 -3.27
C VAL A 120 0.07 5.72 -2.63
N THR A 121 -0.85 5.38 -1.73
CA THR A 121 -1.55 6.35 -0.87
C THR A 121 -1.43 6.02 0.61
N ALA A 122 -1.04 4.78 0.94
CA ALA A 122 -0.74 4.36 2.30
C ALA A 122 0.38 3.31 2.31
N CYS A 123 1.27 3.42 3.30
CA CYS A 123 2.35 2.46 3.50
C CYS A 123 2.40 2.03 4.98
N LEU A 124 2.56 0.73 5.21
CA LEU A 124 2.78 0.16 6.54
C LEU A 124 3.89 -0.87 6.48
N TRP A 125 4.59 -1.07 7.60
CA TRP A 125 5.59 -2.11 7.70
C TRP A 125 5.71 -2.65 9.13
N ARG A 126 6.26 -3.85 9.25
CA ARG A 126 6.59 -4.46 10.53
C ARG A 126 7.81 -5.34 10.34
N GLU A 127 8.88 -5.10 11.09
CA GLU A 127 10.05 -5.97 11.08
C GLU A 127 9.80 -7.20 11.97
N THR A 128 10.52 -8.29 11.74
CA THR A 128 10.35 -9.56 12.47
C THR A 128 10.49 -9.40 14.00
N GLY A 129 11.26 -8.42 14.47
CA GLY A 129 11.45 -8.11 15.89
C GLY A 129 10.41 -7.18 16.51
N ASP A 130 9.55 -6.57 15.70
CA ASP A 130 8.57 -5.58 16.20
C ASP A 130 7.29 -6.23 16.68
N ASP A 131 6.66 -5.59 17.67
CA ASP A 131 5.36 -5.97 18.23
C ASP A 131 4.17 -5.30 17.52
N ARG A 132 4.43 -4.25 16.72
CA ARG A 132 3.40 -3.41 16.08
C ARG A 132 3.72 -3.07 14.62
N TRP A 133 2.67 -2.77 13.86
CA TRP A 133 2.80 -2.17 12.53
C TRP A 133 3.14 -0.68 12.66
N ARG A 134 4.13 -0.23 11.90
CA ARG A 134 4.43 1.18 11.66
C ARG A 134 3.73 1.64 10.39
N VAL A 135 3.57 2.95 10.26
CA VAL A 135 2.87 3.62 9.16
C VAL A 135 3.75 4.77 8.69
N GLY A 136 3.66 5.13 7.40
CA GLY A 136 4.25 6.37 6.90
C GLY A 136 3.84 7.58 7.74
N GLU A 137 4.82 8.44 8.05
CA GLU A 137 4.64 9.61 8.92
C GLU A 137 4.16 10.81 8.09
N ILE A 138 2.84 10.86 7.83
CA ILE A 138 2.20 11.98 7.13
C ILE A 138 1.97 13.13 8.12
N ASP A 139 2.48 14.32 7.83
CA ASP A 139 2.24 15.51 8.65
C ASP A 139 0.87 16.14 8.33
N THR A 140 -0.18 15.51 8.87
CA THR A 140 -1.58 15.93 8.65
C THR A 140 -1.91 17.38 9.02
N MET A 141 -1.09 18.06 9.83
CA MET A 141 -1.35 19.44 10.29
C MET A 141 -0.93 20.50 9.26
N LYS A 142 0.08 20.20 8.44
CA LYS A 142 0.57 21.13 7.41
C LYS A 142 -0.24 20.99 6.12
N ASP A 143 -0.60 19.76 5.78
CA ASP A 143 -1.20 19.47 4.49
C ASP A 143 -2.70 19.83 4.40
N LEU A 144 -3.44 19.70 5.52
CA LEU A 144 -4.84 20.14 5.58
C LEU A 144 -4.95 21.68 5.50
N ALA A 145 -3.92 22.40 5.96
CA ALA A 145 -3.87 23.86 5.91
C ALA A 145 -3.61 24.36 4.47
N GLU A 146 -2.80 23.65 3.69
CA GLU A 146 -2.54 23.96 2.27
C GLU A 146 -3.76 23.63 1.38
N ASP A 147 -4.47 22.53 1.67
CA ASP A 147 -5.70 22.16 0.95
C ASP A 147 -6.87 23.13 1.24
N LEU A 148 -7.06 23.54 2.50
CA LEU A 148 -8.02 24.59 2.85
C LEU A 148 -7.66 25.97 2.27
N ALA A 149 -6.37 26.26 2.07
CA ALA A 149 -5.93 27.49 1.44
C ALA A 149 -6.18 27.47 -0.09
N THR A 150 -6.00 26.33 -0.73
CA THR A 150 -6.18 26.15 -2.19
C THR A 150 -7.67 26.02 -2.56
N SER A 151 -8.49 25.37 -1.73
CA SER A 151 -9.95 25.26 -1.90
C SER A 151 -10.68 26.60 -1.69
N ARG A 152 -10.13 27.52 -0.89
CA ARG A 152 -10.72 28.84 -0.63
C ARG A 152 -10.47 29.88 -1.72
N TYR A 153 -9.65 29.57 -2.73
CA TYR A 153 -9.43 30.42 -3.90
C TYR A 153 -9.58 29.59 -5.17
N PRO A 154 -10.80 29.39 -5.71
CA PRO A 154 -10.90 29.04 -7.12
C PRO A 154 -10.18 30.16 -7.89
N SER A 155 -9.18 29.78 -8.67
CA SER A 155 -8.42 30.67 -9.52
C SER A 155 -9.33 31.24 -10.62
N ASP A 156 -10.13 32.24 -10.27
CA ASP A 156 -10.67 33.21 -11.21
C ASP A 156 -9.58 34.25 -11.47
N VAL A 157 -8.75 34.00 -12.49
CA VAL A 157 -8.13 35.06 -13.30
C VAL A 157 -7.46 34.48 -14.54
N GLY A 158 -7.94 34.89 -15.72
CA GLY A 158 -7.14 35.00 -16.96
C GLY A 158 -7.67 34.26 -18.17
#